data_AF-A0A2D4XC25-F1
#
_entry.id   AF-A0A2D4XC25-F1
#
_cell.length_a   1.000
_cell.length_b   1.000
_cell.length_c   1.000
_cell.angle_alpha   90.00
_cell.angle_beta   90.00
_cell.angle_gamma   90.00
#
_symmetry.space_group_name_H-M   'P 1'
#
loop_
_entity.id
_entity.type
_entity.pdbx_description
1 polymer ?
#
loop_
_entity_poly.entity_id
_entity_poly.type
_entity_poly.pdbx_seq_one_letter_code
_entity_poly.pdbx_strand_id
1 'polypeptide(L)'
;FNFPEGYLVGGIEVIVKPDSDSNGTLFDPVAQCDSIGANIRNEGGLTAQWEYEGNVLSGQDSSCEWIILNLRAYPGFDGEDLNASSPNEFQALLPWRQTGWGEGELEVEVELDVNTVDELGPVSSDDDEDITIEVIVSGFVASASMGE
;
A
#
# COMPACT_ATOMS: atom_id res chain seq x y z
N PHE A 1 1.09 -15.24 2.33
CA PHE A 1 0.37 -15.01 1.07
C PHE A 1 1.12 -15.71 -0.06
N ASN A 2 0.45 -16.41 -0.97
CA ASN A 2 1.09 -17.08 -2.11
C ASN A 2 0.52 -16.50 -3.39
N PHE A 3 1.39 -15.97 -4.26
CA PHE A 3 0.97 -15.39 -5.52
C PHE A 3 0.63 -16.49 -6.53
N PRO A 4 -0.38 -16.30 -7.40
CA PRO A 4 -0.72 -17.28 -8.42
C PRO A 4 0.48 -17.63 -9.31
N GLU A 5 0.65 -18.92 -9.63
CA GLU A 5 1.72 -19.34 -10.53
C GLU A 5 1.61 -18.67 -11.90
N GLY A 6 2.75 -18.28 -12.47
CA GLY A 6 2.84 -17.62 -13.77
C GLY A 6 2.62 -16.10 -13.75
N TYR A 7 2.20 -15.54 -12.61
CA TYR A 7 2.12 -14.08 -12.43
C TYR A 7 3.41 -13.53 -11.82
N LEU A 8 3.78 -12.33 -12.26
CA LEU A 8 4.84 -11.52 -11.67
C LEU A 8 4.20 -10.42 -10.81
N VAL A 9 4.83 -10.11 -9.68
CA VAL A 9 4.35 -9.03 -8.79
C VAL A 9 4.72 -7.69 -9.42
N GLY A 10 3.70 -6.89 -9.76
CA GLY A 10 3.85 -5.59 -10.40
C GLY A 10 3.99 -4.44 -9.40
N GLY A 11 3.09 -4.38 -8.43
CA GLY A 11 3.02 -3.31 -7.45
C GLY A 11 2.29 -3.74 -6.18
N ILE A 12 2.55 -3.01 -5.10
CA ILE A 12 1.97 -3.23 -3.78
C ILE A 12 1.39 -1.91 -3.32
N GLU A 13 0.16 -1.94 -2.83
CA GLU A 13 -0.52 -0.80 -2.21
C GLU A 13 -0.86 -1.17 -0.76
N VAL A 14 -0.59 -0.25 0.16
CA VAL A 14 -0.91 -0.38 1.58
C VAL A 14 -1.85 0.75 1.93
N ILE A 15 -3.04 0.40 2.42
CA ILE A 15 -4.08 1.34 2.82
C ILE A 15 -4.24 1.22 4.32
N VAL A 16 -3.91 2.29 5.04
CA VAL A 16 -4.17 2.41 6.48
C VAL A 16 -5.46 3.19 6.66
N LYS A 17 -6.45 2.53 7.25
CA LYS A 17 -7.77 3.08 7.50
C LYS A 17 -7.93 3.34 9.00
N PRO A 18 -8.02 4.60 9.44
CA PRO A 18 -8.51 4.91 10.77
C PRO A 18 -9.93 4.37 10.93
N ASP A 19 -10.28 3.89 12.12
CA ASP A 19 -11.69 3.71 12.44
C ASP A 19 -12.39 5.08 12.50
N SER A 20 -13.63 5.09 12.03
CA SER A 20 -14.50 6.27 11.96
C SER A 20 -15.62 6.19 12.99
N ASP A 21 -15.60 5.22 13.91
CA ASP A 21 -16.68 4.97 14.86
C ASP A 21 -16.75 6.00 16.00
N SER A 22 -16.76 7.29 15.64
CA SER A 22 -17.47 8.26 16.45
C SER A 22 -18.98 7.99 16.31
N ASN A 23 -19.51 7.11 17.16
CA ASN A 23 -20.92 7.18 17.58
C ASN A 23 -21.25 8.54 18.26
N GLY A 24 -20.30 9.47 18.30
CA GLY A 24 -20.45 10.88 18.60
C GLY A 24 -21.32 11.61 17.58
N THR A 25 -22.51 12.00 18.03
CA THR A 25 -23.35 12.99 17.33
C THR A 25 -22.58 14.29 17.06
N LEU A 26 -23.09 15.18 16.19
CA LEU A 26 -22.57 16.55 15.91
C LEU A 26 -22.31 17.45 17.15
N PHE A 27 -22.58 16.96 18.36
CA PHE A 27 -22.36 17.62 19.65
C PHE A 27 -21.35 16.88 20.53
N ASP A 28 -20.63 15.89 20.01
CA ASP A 28 -19.61 15.17 20.76
C ASP A 28 -18.21 15.77 20.52
N PRO A 29 -17.65 16.54 21.46
CA PRO A 29 -16.29 17.08 21.38
C PRO A 29 -15.19 16.00 21.52
N VAL A 30 -15.57 14.72 21.65
CA VAL A 30 -14.68 13.56 21.80
C VAL A 30 -14.46 12.82 20.49
N ALA A 31 -15.12 13.21 19.38
CA ALA A 31 -14.74 12.75 18.04
C ALA A 31 -13.42 13.42 17.60
N GLN A 32 -12.32 13.04 18.24
CA GLN A 32 -10.97 13.48 17.92
C GLN A 32 -10.34 12.42 17.03
N CYS A 33 -9.74 12.86 15.92
CA CYS A 33 -8.96 11.96 15.10
C CYS A 33 -7.56 11.89 15.69
N ASP A 34 -7.12 10.68 15.99
CA ASP A 34 -5.73 10.42 16.30
C ASP A 34 -4.81 10.73 15.13
N SER A 35 -3.56 11.04 15.46
CA SER A 35 -2.53 11.19 14.45
C SER A 35 -1.93 9.83 14.14
N ILE A 36 -2.09 9.37 12.91
CA ILE A 36 -1.58 8.10 12.41
C ILE A 36 -0.47 8.39 11.41
N GLY A 37 0.67 7.74 11.59
CA GLY A 37 1.77 7.68 10.61
C GLY A 37 1.91 6.25 10.08
N ALA A 38 2.22 6.10 8.80
CA ALA A 38 2.51 4.81 8.19
C ALA A 38 3.70 4.89 7.25
N ASN A 39 4.59 3.90 7.31
CA ASN A 39 5.81 3.83 6.52
C ASN A 39 6.03 2.41 5.97
N ILE A 40 6.40 2.29 4.70
CA ILE A 40 6.90 1.05 4.09
C ILE A 40 8.43 1.04 4.20
N ARG A 41 8.98 -0.03 4.80
CA ARG A 41 10.42 -0.18 5.05
C ARG A 41 11.01 -1.35 4.24
N ASN A 42 12.28 -1.23 3.86
CA ASN A 42 13.02 -2.26 3.13
C ASN A 42 13.83 -3.21 4.04
N GLU A 43 13.48 -3.32 5.32
CA GLU A 43 14.23 -4.17 6.25
C GLU A 43 13.94 -5.66 6.03
N GLY A 44 12.72 -5.99 5.57
CA GLY A 44 12.31 -7.34 5.16
C GLY A 44 12.91 -7.86 3.85
N GLY A 45 13.79 -7.09 3.20
CA GLY A 45 14.54 -7.52 2.02
C GLY A 45 13.69 -7.75 0.77
N LEU A 46 12.52 -7.10 0.68
CA LEU A 46 11.66 -7.17 -0.49
C LEU A 46 12.34 -6.57 -1.73
N THR A 47 12.47 -7.37 -2.78
CA THR A 47 13.07 -6.92 -4.03
C THR A 47 12.05 -6.09 -4.82
N ALA A 48 12.16 -4.76 -4.75
CA ALA A 48 11.24 -3.83 -5.38
C ALA A 48 11.98 -2.61 -5.97
N GLN A 49 11.25 -1.77 -6.72
CA GLN A 49 11.75 -0.51 -7.24
C GLN A 49 11.72 0.59 -6.17
N TRP A 50 12.46 0.42 -5.07
CA TRP A 50 12.45 1.35 -3.92
C TRP A 50 12.76 2.81 -4.30
N GLU A 51 13.65 3.00 -5.26
CA GLU A 51 14.08 4.32 -5.75
C GLU A 51 13.15 4.92 -6.83
N TYR A 52 12.01 4.29 -7.12
CA TYR A 52 11.07 4.83 -8.09
C TYR A 52 10.37 6.08 -7.54
N GLU A 53 10.52 7.22 -8.23
CA GLU A 53 9.97 8.53 -7.82
C GLU A 53 8.43 8.55 -7.69
N GLY A 54 7.72 7.61 -8.33
CA GLY A 54 6.27 7.49 -8.23
C GLY A 54 5.80 6.65 -7.04
N ASN A 55 6.70 6.16 -6.19
CA ASN A 55 6.32 5.50 -4.95
C ASN A 55 5.87 6.54 -3.90
N VAL A 56 4.88 6.16 -3.10
CA VAL A 56 4.52 6.83 -1.85
C VAL A 56 4.83 5.84 -0.74
N LEU A 57 5.98 6.00 -0.08
CA LEU A 57 6.46 5.06 0.94
C LEU A 57 6.09 5.47 2.37
N SER A 58 5.64 6.70 2.56
CA SER A 58 5.31 7.25 3.87
C SER A 58 4.13 8.19 3.76
N GLY A 59 3.28 8.19 4.79
CA GLY A 59 2.15 9.09 4.89
C GLY A 59 1.76 9.27 6.35
N GLN A 60 1.09 10.38 6.63
CA GLN A 60 0.53 10.66 7.95
C GLN A 60 -0.80 11.37 7.77
N ASP A 61 -1.72 11.12 8.68
CA ASP A 61 -3.00 11.82 8.75
C ASP A 61 -3.42 12.05 10.20
N SER A 62 -4.18 13.13 10.43
CA SER A 62 -4.77 13.49 11.73
C SER A 62 -6.21 13.99 11.56
N SER A 63 -6.82 13.68 10.40
CA SER A 63 -8.16 14.10 9.99
C SER A 63 -9.10 12.91 9.74
N CYS A 64 -8.71 11.70 10.17
CA CYS A 64 -9.41 10.44 9.91
C CYS A 64 -9.52 10.07 8.41
N GLU A 65 -8.62 10.58 7.59
CA GLU A 65 -8.52 10.21 6.18
C GLU A 65 -7.66 8.96 5.99
N TRP A 66 -7.88 8.27 4.88
CA TRP A 66 -7.10 7.07 4.57
C TRP A 66 -5.68 7.44 4.13
N ILE A 67 -4.70 6.72 4.67
CA ILE A 67 -3.32 6.83 4.21
C ILE A 67 -3.10 5.75 3.15
N ILE A 68 -2.78 6.18 1.92
CA ILE A 68 -2.52 5.29 0.79
C ILE A 68 -1.03 5.36 0.46
N LEU A 69 -0.34 4.23 0.61
CA LEU A 69 1.06 4.06 0.27
C LEU A 69 1.17 3.11 -0.92
N ASN A 70 2.12 3.35 -1.82
CA ASN A 70 2.35 2.51 -2.98
C ASN A 70 3.84 2.26 -3.22
N LEU A 71 4.15 1.00 -3.51
CA LEU A 71 5.49 0.53 -3.86
C LEU A 71 5.42 -0.23 -5.19
N ARG A 72 6.13 0.27 -6.19
CA ARG A 72 6.36 -0.45 -7.44
C ARG A 72 7.33 -1.61 -7.19
N ALA A 73 6.93 -2.83 -7.47
CA ALA A 73 7.81 -4.00 -7.40
C ALA A 73 8.55 -4.21 -8.73
N TYR A 74 7.83 -4.22 -9.84
CA TYR A 74 8.37 -4.54 -11.16
C TYR A 74 8.76 -3.28 -11.97
N PRO A 75 9.92 -3.24 -12.63
CA PRO A 75 10.31 -2.13 -13.48
C PRO A 75 9.29 -1.84 -14.59
N GLY A 76 8.77 -0.61 -14.65
CA GLY A 76 7.84 -0.19 -15.69
C GLY A 76 6.39 -0.61 -15.50
N PHE A 77 6.04 -1.27 -14.39
CA PHE A 77 4.65 -1.58 -14.06
C PHE A 77 3.90 -0.32 -13.58
N ASP A 78 2.79 0.01 -14.24
CA ASP A 78 1.92 1.16 -13.91
C ASP A 78 0.49 0.74 -13.55
N GLY A 79 0.19 -0.56 -13.54
CA GLY A 79 -1.14 -1.09 -13.22
C GLY A 79 -2.08 -1.20 -14.41
N GLU A 80 -1.68 -0.70 -15.59
CA GLU A 80 -2.52 -0.69 -16.79
C GLU A 80 -2.15 -1.81 -17.76
N ASP A 81 -3.14 -2.25 -18.57
CA ASP A 81 -2.90 -3.21 -19.64
C ASP A 81 -2.08 -2.57 -20.77
N LEU A 82 -0.91 -3.13 -21.05
CA LEU A 82 -0.01 -2.66 -22.10
C LEU A 82 -0.03 -3.57 -23.33
N ASN A 83 -0.23 -2.96 -24.50
CA ASN A 83 0.00 -3.62 -25.79
C ASN A 83 1.20 -2.98 -26.50
N ALA A 84 2.14 -3.81 -26.95
CA ALA A 84 3.33 -3.36 -27.65
C ALA A 84 3.67 -4.26 -28.84
N SER A 85 4.18 -3.65 -29.92
CA SER A 85 4.65 -4.36 -31.11
C SER A 85 6.17 -4.50 -31.08
N SER A 86 6.67 -5.66 -31.48
CA SER A 86 8.10 -5.96 -31.55
C SER A 86 8.39 -6.85 -32.76
N PRO A 87 9.62 -6.86 -33.33
CA PRO A 87 9.97 -7.72 -34.47
C PRO A 87 9.76 -9.22 -34.23
N ASN A 88 9.74 -9.66 -32.97
CA ASN A 88 9.44 -11.05 -32.59
C ASN A 88 8.98 -11.11 -31.13
N GLU A 89 8.36 -12.23 -30.76
CA GLU A 89 7.84 -12.50 -29.41
C GLU A 89 8.92 -12.41 -28.32
N PHE A 90 10.15 -12.86 -28.62
CA PHE A 90 11.25 -12.81 -27.66
C PHE A 90 11.59 -11.37 -27.26
N GLN A 91 11.69 -10.46 -28.22
CA GLN A 91 11.95 -9.04 -27.96
C GLN A 91 10.76 -8.35 -27.28
N ALA A 92 9.52 -8.74 -27.60
CA ALA A 92 8.33 -8.21 -26.93
C ALA A 92 8.31 -8.55 -25.43
N LEU A 93 8.69 -9.79 -25.08
CA LEU A 93 8.63 -10.29 -23.71
C LEU A 93 9.88 -10.00 -22.87
N LEU A 94 11.01 -9.61 -23.49
CA LEU A 94 12.27 -9.41 -22.79
C LEU A 94 12.16 -8.48 -21.56
N PRO A 95 11.44 -7.33 -21.61
CA PRO A 95 11.27 -6.47 -20.44
C PRO A 95 10.37 -7.05 -19.36
N TRP A 96 9.50 -8.01 -19.70
CA TRP A 96 8.39 -8.52 -18.88
C TRP A 96 8.59 -9.95 -18.37
N ARG A 97 9.82 -10.47 -18.47
CA ARG A 97 10.20 -11.82 -18.02
C ARG A 97 11.29 -11.82 -16.95
N GLN A 98 11.61 -10.66 -16.39
CA GLN A 98 12.59 -10.58 -15.31
C GLN A 98 11.99 -11.21 -14.05
N THR A 99 12.70 -12.15 -13.45
CA THR A 99 12.27 -12.81 -12.20
C THR A 99 13.01 -12.19 -11.02
N GLY A 100 12.59 -12.50 -9.79
CA GLY A 100 13.17 -11.94 -8.56
C GLY A 100 12.47 -10.69 -8.03
N TRP A 101 11.67 -9.98 -8.84
CA TRP A 101 10.88 -8.83 -8.37
C TRP A 101 9.69 -9.28 -7.53
N GLY A 102 9.45 -8.58 -6.41
CA GLY A 102 8.40 -8.90 -5.43
C GLY A 102 8.74 -10.07 -4.51
N GLU A 103 9.97 -10.58 -4.53
CA GLU A 103 10.43 -11.62 -3.60
C GLU A 103 10.99 -10.99 -2.31
N GLY A 104 10.47 -11.43 -1.16
CA GLY A 104 10.90 -10.99 0.18
C GLY A 104 9.71 -10.71 1.11
N GLU A 105 9.96 -10.00 2.21
CA GLU A 105 8.94 -9.62 3.19
C GLU A 105 8.66 -8.11 3.11
N LEU A 106 7.39 -7.75 2.97
CA LEU A 106 6.95 -6.35 3.04
C LEU A 106 6.83 -5.96 4.52
N GLU A 107 7.58 -4.93 4.92
CA GLU A 107 7.49 -4.36 6.26
C GLU A 107 6.72 -3.05 6.23
N VAL A 108 5.67 -2.97 7.06
CA VAL A 108 4.84 -1.79 7.25
C VAL A 108 4.93 -1.39 8.73
N GLU A 109 5.47 -0.21 8.97
CA GLU A 109 5.55 0.42 10.28
C GLU A 109 4.38 1.40 10.43
N VAL A 110 3.64 1.29 11.52
CA VAL A 110 2.51 2.18 11.84
C VAL A 110 2.76 2.81 13.20
N GLU A 111 2.71 4.14 13.24
CA GLU A 111 2.88 4.97 14.43
C GLU A 111 1.54 5.61 14.77
N LEU A 112 1.12 5.53 16.03
CA LEU A 112 -0.16 6.07 16.52
C LEU A 112 0.10 7.03 17.66
N ASP A 113 -0.47 8.22 17.57
CA ASP A 113 -0.46 9.23 18.62
C ASP A 113 -1.90 9.56 19.02
N VAL A 114 -2.29 9.00 20.18
CA VAL A 114 -3.65 9.06 20.74
C VAL A 114 -3.86 10.39 21.46
N ASN A 115 -4.87 11.17 21.06
CA ASN A 115 -5.18 12.44 21.72
C ASN A 115 -6.18 12.24 22.87
N THR A 116 -5.68 12.02 24.10
CA THR A 116 -6.56 11.94 25.28
C THR A 116 -6.99 13.34 25.75
N VAL A 117 -8.31 13.60 25.81
CA VAL A 117 -8.86 14.82 26.42
C VAL A 117 -8.85 14.74 27.95
N ASP A 118 -7.75 15.20 28.55
CA ASP A 118 -7.55 15.24 30.01
C ASP A 118 -8.47 16.27 30.75
N GLU A 119 -9.24 17.10 30.02
CA GLU A 119 -9.97 18.25 30.59
C GLU A 119 -11.37 17.96 31.17
N LEU A 120 -11.94 16.75 31.04
CA LEU A 120 -13.32 16.45 31.48
C LEU A 120 -13.46 15.49 32.68
N GLY A 121 -12.38 15.19 33.39
CA GLY A 121 -12.42 14.24 34.52
C GLY A 121 -12.59 12.78 34.07
N PRO A 122 -12.76 11.82 34.99
CA PRO A 122 -12.45 10.39 34.79
C PRO A 122 -13.48 9.61 33.93
N VAL A 123 -14.08 10.23 32.91
CA VAL A 123 -15.23 9.66 32.19
C VAL A 123 -15.13 9.74 30.65
N SER A 124 -14.01 10.16 30.08
CA SER A 124 -13.82 10.14 28.61
C SER A 124 -12.38 9.80 28.25
N SER A 125 -12.00 8.55 28.52
CA SER A 125 -10.92 7.90 27.80
C SER A 125 -11.61 7.18 26.64
N ASP A 126 -11.49 7.71 25.44
CA ASP A 126 -11.72 6.88 24.25
C ASP A 126 -10.46 6.02 24.15
N ASP A 127 -10.53 4.78 24.65
CA ASP A 127 -9.41 3.83 24.71
C ASP A 127 -9.57 2.73 23.63
N ASP A 128 -10.61 2.80 22.78
CA ASP A 128 -11.02 1.75 21.85
C ASP A 128 -10.96 2.24 20.39
N GLU A 129 -9.82 2.80 19.95
CA GLU A 129 -9.59 3.16 18.54
C GLU A 129 -8.97 1.99 17.74
N ASP A 130 -9.73 1.43 16.81
CA ASP A 130 -9.28 0.36 15.91
C ASP A 130 -8.63 0.95 14.64
N ILE A 131 -7.65 0.24 14.08
CA ILE A 131 -7.03 0.62 12.81
C ILE A 131 -6.94 -0.59 11.89
N THR A 132 -7.41 -0.40 10.66
CA THR A 132 -7.38 -1.47 9.65
C THR A 132 -6.28 -1.20 8.65
N ILE A 133 -5.36 -2.16 8.51
CA ILE A 133 -4.31 -2.15 7.49
C ILE A 133 -4.72 -3.13 6.39
N GLU A 134 -4.94 -2.62 5.18
CA GLU A 134 -5.21 -3.41 3.99
C GLU A 134 -3.98 -3.40 3.07
N VAL A 135 -3.59 -4.59 2.59
CA VAL A 135 -2.46 -4.75 1.66
C VAL A 135 -2.98 -5.36 0.37
N ILE A 136 -2.84 -4.62 -0.72
CA ILE A 136 -3.24 -5.01 -2.08
C ILE A 136 -1.99 -5.31 -2.88
N VAL A 137 -1.91 -6.51 -3.46
CA VAL A 137 -0.79 -6.93 -4.31
C VAL A 137 -1.30 -7.10 -5.74
N SER A 138 -0.82 -6.25 -6.63
CA SER A 138 -1.15 -6.25 -8.06
C SER A 138 -0.08 -7.01 -8.84
N GLY A 139 -0.50 -7.89 -9.73
CA GLY A 139 0.39 -8.67 -10.59
C GLY A 139 -0.03 -8.65 -12.03
N PHE A 140 0.87 -9.12 -12.88
CA PHE A 140 0.65 -9.19 -14.31
C PHE A 140 1.19 -10.50 -14.88
N VAL A 141 0.70 -10.82 -16.07
CA VAL A 141 1.24 -11.85 -16.94
C VAL A 141 1.46 -11.22 -18.31
N ALA A 142 2.60 -11.52 -18.93
CA ALA A 142 2.91 -11.04 -20.26
C ALA A 142 2.84 -12.19 -21.27
N SER A 143 2.13 -11.97 -22.36
CA SER A 143 2.03 -12.91 -23.49
C SER A 143 2.31 -12.19 -24.80
N ALA A 144 2.86 -12.91 -25.76
CA ALA A 144 3.05 -12.42 -27.12
C ALA A 144 2.52 -13.45 -28.11
N SER A 145 2.01 -12.97 -29.24
CA SER A 145 1.59 -13.78 -30.38
C SER A 145 2.06 -13.12 -31.66
N MET A 146 2.43 -13.92 -32.66
CA MET A 146 2.60 -13.41 -34.02
C MET A 146 1.30 -12.77 -34.51
N GLY A 147 1.38 -11.52 -34.95
CA GLY A 147 0.28 -10.88 -35.68
C GLY A 147 0.08 -11.58 -37.01
N GLU A 148 -1.18 -11.90 -37.35
CA GLU A 148 -1.58 -12.49 -38.64
C GLU A 148 -1.31 -11.55 -39.82
#